data_AF-A0A3N0IEE0-F1
#
_entry.id   AF-A0A3N0IEE0-F1
#
_cell.length_a   1.000
_cell.length_b   1.000
_cell.length_c   1.000
_cell.angle_alpha   90.00
_cell.angle_beta   90.00
_cell.angle_gamma   90.00
#
_symmetry.space_group_name_H-M   'P 1'
#
loop_
_entity.id
_entity.type
_entity.pdbx_description
1 polymer ?
#
loop_
_entity_poly.entity_id
_entity_poly.type
_entity_poly.pdbx_seq_one_letter_code
_entity_poly.pdbx_strand_id
1 'polypeptide(L)'
;MREERALVAEASNETKIAEDTQIDALFESLKVDVVRGIQDEGGVASNLVEALMLAKYLERVGDHAQNIAEWVEYALTGRYKGEVLG
;
A
#
# COMPACT_ATOMS: atom_id res chain seq x y z
N MET A 1 19.02 -23.09 -5.55
CA MET A 1 17.57 -23.36 -5.64
C MET A 1 16.77 -22.84 -4.45
N ARG A 2 16.96 -23.29 -3.19
CA ARG A 2 16.17 -22.74 -2.05
C ARG A 2 16.61 -21.34 -1.60
N GLU A 3 17.90 -21.08 -1.44
CA GLU A 3 18.43 -19.74 -1.07
C GLU A 3 18.14 -18.68 -2.14
N GLU A 4 18.31 -19.04 -3.41
CA GLU A 4 18.00 -18.16 -4.55
C GLU A 4 16.52 -17.74 -4.58
N ARG A 5 15.59 -18.65 -4.26
CA ARG A 5 14.16 -18.33 -4.14
C ARG A 5 13.85 -17.44 -2.95
N ALA A 6 14.60 -17.58 -1.84
CA ALA A 6 14.44 -16.74 -0.66
C ALA A 6 14.89 -15.30 -0.95
N LEU A 7 16.05 -15.12 -1.60
CA LEU A 7 16.56 -13.80 -2.01
C LEU A 7 15.60 -13.06 -2.95
N VAL A 8 15.01 -13.76 -3.92
CA VAL A 8 14.02 -13.16 -4.84
C VAL A 8 12.74 -12.76 -4.11
N ALA A 9 12.29 -13.55 -3.14
CA ALA A 9 11.09 -13.23 -2.35
C ALA A 9 11.30 -11.97 -1.49
N GLU A 10 12.47 -11.87 -0.85
CA GLU A 10 12.84 -10.73 0.01
C GLU A 10 12.93 -9.42 -0.78
N ALA A 11 13.66 -9.42 -1.91
CA ALA A 11 13.75 -8.26 -2.80
C ALA A 11 12.38 -7.85 -3.39
N SER A 12 11.51 -8.82 -3.69
CA SER A 12 10.15 -8.53 -4.14
C SER A 12 9.29 -7.89 -3.05
N ASN A 13 9.49 -8.27 -1.78
CA ASN A 13 8.74 -7.71 -0.66
C ASN A 13 9.18 -6.27 -0.38
N GLU A 14 10.49 -5.99 -0.38
CA GLU A 14 11.02 -4.62 -0.25
C GLU A 14 10.49 -3.66 -1.32
N THR A 15 10.44 -4.12 -2.58
CA THR A 15 9.91 -3.31 -3.68
C THR A 15 8.44 -2.95 -3.45
N LYS A 16 7.63 -3.91 -2.98
CA LYS A 16 6.20 -3.69 -2.74
C LYS A 16 5.96 -2.74 -1.57
N ILE A 17 6.73 -2.85 -0.49
CA ILE A 17 6.67 -1.91 0.64
C ILE A 17 6.96 -0.48 0.17
N ALA A 18 7.96 -0.32 -0.72
CA ALA A 18 8.30 1.00 -1.26
C ALA A 18 7.22 1.56 -2.20
N GLU A 19 6.51 0.72 -2.94
CA GLU A 19 5.36 1.12 -3.77
C GLU A 19 4.16 1.51 -2.91
N ASP A 20 3.84 0.72 -1.89
CA ASP A 20 2.72 0.97 -0.97
C ASP A 20 2.92 2.28 -0.18
N THR A 21 4.14 2.52 0.30
CA THR A 21 4.51 3.79 0.98
C THR A 21 4.25 5.02 0.10
N GLN A 22 4.41 4.91 -1.23
CA GLN A 22 4.11 6.03 -2.13
C GLN A 22 2.61 6.27 -2.26
N ILE A 23 1.80 5.21 -2.29
CA ILE A 23 0.34 5.29 -2.35
C ILE A 23 -0.21 5.95 -1.07
N ASP A 24 0.32 5.57 0.09
CA ASP A 24 -0.01 6.19 1.39
C ASP A 24 0.27 7.70 1.39
N ALA A 25 1.47 8.09 0.95
CA ALA A 25 1.86 9.50 0.90
C ALA A 25 0.94 10.31 -0.03
N LEU A 26 0.56 9.74 -1.18
CA LEU A 26 -0.38 10.37 -2.11
C LEU A 26 -1.79 10.48 -1.50
N PHE A 27 -2.24 9.47 -0.77
CA PHE A 27 -3.53 9.51 -0.07
C PHE A 27 -3.58 10.59 1.00
N GLU A 28 -2.51 10.73 1.80
CA GLU A 28 -2.37 11.81 2.78
C GLU A 28 -2.41 13.19 2.13
N SER A 29 -1.70 13.38 1.02
CA SER A 29 -1.73 14.63 0.26
C SER A 29 -3.14 14.93 -0.27
N LEU A 30 -3.82 13.94 -0.88
CA LEU A 30 -5.15 14.13 -1.44
C LEU A 30 -6.18 14.54 -0.38
N LYS A 31 -6.10 14.00 0.85
CA LYS A 31 -6.97 14.41 1.94
C LYS A 31 -6.88 15.92 2.22
N VAL A 32 -5.66 16.46 2.23
CA VAL A 32 -5.43 17.90 2.44
C VAL A 32 -6.04 18.70 1.30
N ASP A 33 -5.86 18.27 0.06
CA ASP A 33 -6.38 18.96 -1.12
C ASP A 33 -7.92 18.91 -1.19
N VAL A 34 -8.53 17.80 -0.80
CA VAL A 34 -10.00 17.66 -0.70
C VAL A 34 -10.58 18.63 0.34
N VAL A 35 -9.97 18.73 1.52
CA VAL A 35 -10.42 19.69 2.55
C VAL A 35 -10.33 21.12 2.04
N ARG A 36 -9.22 21.49 1.38
CA ARG A 36 -9.04 22.82 0.79
C ARG A 36 -10.07 23.09 -0.30
N GLY A 37 -10.27 22.16 -1.23
CA GLY A 37 -11.23 22.32 -2.32
C GLY A 37 -12.67 22.49 -1.83
N ILE A 38 -13.06 21.78 -0.77
CA ILE A 38 -14.39 21.95 -0.14
C ILE A 38 -14.53 23.35 0.49
N GLN A 39 -13.46 23.88 1.11
CA GLN A 39 -13.46 25.20 1.72
C GLN A 39 -13.52 26.34 0.69
N ASP A 40 -12.84 26.17 -0.45
CA ASP A 40 -12.74 27.20 -1.50
C ASP A 40 -14.01 27.27 -2.37
N GLU A 41 -14.58 26.12 -2.75
CA GLU A 41 -15.76 26.08 -3.62
C GLU A 41 -16.66 24.86 -3.34
N GLY A 42 -17.70 25.06 -2.53
CA GLY A 42 -18.60 23.98 -2.08
C GLY A 42 -19.36 23.23 -3.20
N GLY A 43 -19.38 23.76 -4.42
CA GLY A 43 -20.07 23.15 -5.57
C GLY A 43 -19.46 21.82 -6.04
N VAL A 44 -18.20 21.53 -5.71
CA VAL A 44 -17.49 20.32 -6.14
C VAL A 44 -17.29 19.28 -5.01
N ALA A 45 -17.86 19.52 -3.83
CA ALA A 45 -17.61 18.69 -2.65
C ALA A 45 -17.91 17.20 -2.86
N SER A 46 -19.00 16.86 -3.58
CA SER A 46 -19.34 15.45 -3.87
C SER A 46 -18.23 14.76 -4.68
N ASN A 47 -17.77 15.40 -5.75
CA ASN A 47 -16.72 14.86 -6.62
C ASN A 47 -15.39 14.69 -5.87
N LEU A 48 -15.06 15.63 -4.98
CA LEU A 48 -13.86 15.55 -4.15
C LEU A 48 -13.94 14.39 -3.14
N VAL A 49 -15.11 14.16 -2.54
CA VAL A 49 -15.33 13.02 -1.64
C VAL A 49 -15.27 11.69 -2.42
N GLU A 50 -15.81 11.64 -3.64
CA GLU A 50 -15.71 10.46 -4.51
C GLU A 50 -14.25 10.15 -4.89
N ALA A 51 -13.47 11.18 -5.25
CA ALA A 51 -12.04 11.03 -5.53
C ALA A 51 -11.27 10.55 -4.29
N LEU A 52 -11.59 11.06 -3.11
CA LEU A 52 -11.01 10.60 -1.85
C LEU A 52 -11.30 9.12 -1.59
N MET A 53 -12.54 8.69 -1.85
CA MET A 53 -12.93 7.28 -1.70
C MET A 53 -12.20 6.38 -2.69
N LEU A 54 -12.04 6.82 -3.95
CA LEU A 54 -11.25 6.10 -4.94
C LEU A 54 -9.81 5.90 -4.47
N ALA A 55 -9.15 6.96 -4.00
CA ALA A 55 -7.78 6.87 -3.48
C ALA A 55 -7.67 5.94 -2.27
N LYS A 56 -8.65 6.00 -1.34
CA LYS A 56 -8.72 5.06 -0.21
C LYS A 56 -8.83 3.61 -0.67
N TYR A 57 -9.58 3.33 -1.73
CA TYR A 57 -9.67 1.95 -2.24
C TYR A 57 -8.38 1.49 -2.91
N LEU A 58 -7.62 2.39 -3.52
CA LEU A 58 -6.30 2.08 -4.08
C LEU A 58 -5.29 1.74 -2.96
N GLU A 59 -5.26 2.52 -1.88
CA GLU A 59 -4.45 2.23 -0.69
C GLU A 59 -4.73 0.82 -0.15
N ARG A 60 -6.01 0.49 0.10
CA ARG A 60 -6.38 -0.86 0.57
C ARG A 60 -5.96 -1.99 -0.38
N VAL A 61 -5.91 -1.74 -1.69
CA VAL A 61 -5.45 -2.73 -2.67
C VAL A 61 -3.94 -2.94 -2.55
N GLY A 62 -3.16 -1.86 -2.38
CA GLY A 62 -1.72 -1.93 -2.10
C GLY A 62 -1.44 -2.72 -0.82
N ASP A 63 -2.14 -2.36 0.25
CA ASP A 63 -2.05 -2.96 1.56
C ASP A 63 -2.36 -4.48 1.53
N HIS A 64 -3.40 -4.87 0.78
CA HIS A 64 -3.70 -6.29 0.52
C HIS A 64 -2.63 -7.00 -0.31
N ALA A 65 -2.05 -6.33 -1.32
CA ALA A 65 -0.97 -6.88 -2.12
C ALA A 65 0.30 -7.10 -1.30
N GLN A 66 0.63 -6.20 -0.38
CA GLN A 66 1.73 -6.36 0.58
C GLN A 66 1.48 -7.56 1.49
N ASN A 67 0.30 -7.66 2.11
CA ASN A 67 -0.04 -8.80 2.96
C ASN A 67 0.13 -10.14 2.22
N ILE A 68 -0.32 -10.23 0.96
CA ILE A 68 -0.14 -11.44 0.13
C ILE A 68 1.36 -11.73 -0.10
N ALA A 69 2.16 -10.70 -0.37
CA ALA A 69 3.60 -10.85 -0.57
C ALA A 69 4.32 -11.40 0.67
N GLU A 70 3.99 -10.87 1.85
CA GLU A 70 4.51 -11.32 3.14
C GLU A 70 4.17 -12.81 3.39
N TRP A 71 2.94 -13.23 3.06
CA TRP A 71 2.55 -14.65 3.16
C TRP A 71 3.28 -15.55 2.17
N VAL A 72 3.55 -15.07 0.95
CA VAL A 72 4.34 -15.82 -0.04
C VAL A 72 5.79 -15.95 0.43
N GLU A 73 6.39 -14.89 0.98
CA GLU A 73 7.72 -14.94 1.59
C GLU A 73 7.77 -15.98 2.72
N TYR A 74 6.77 -15.95 3.61
CA TYR A 74 6.66 -16.93 4.70
C TYR A 74 6.55 -18.36 4.19
N ALA A 75 5.70 -18.62 3.19
CA ALA A 75 5.55 -19.95 2.62
C ALA A 75 6.85 -20.51 1.99
N LEU A 76 7.75 -19.62 1.51
CA LEU A 76 9.02 -19.99 0.89
C LEU A 76 10.18 -20.10 1.87
N THR A 77 10.20 -19.23 2.89
CA THR A 77 11.37 -19.01 3.76
C THR A 77 11.15 -19.41 5.22
N GLY A 78 9.89 -19.54 5.66
CA GLY A 78 9.52 -19.64 7.07
C GLY A 78 9.63 -18.32 7.84
N ARG A 79 9.92 -17.20 7.16
CA ARG A 79 9.99 -15.87 7.77
C ARG A 79 8.76 -15.04 7.43
N TYR A 80 8.16 -14.41 8.43
CA TYR A 80 7.06 -13.48 8.26
C TYR A 80 7.53 -12.10 8.70
N LYS A 81 7.47 -11.11 7.81
CA LYS A 81 7.98 -9.75 8.07
C LYS A 81 9.44 -9.73 8.55
N GLY A 82 10.28 -10.62 8.02
CA GLY A 82 11.67 -10.77 8.43
C GLY A 82 11.91 -11.56 9.72
N GLU A 83 10.86 -11.97 10.45
CA GLU A 83 10.96 -12.74 11.69
C GLU A 83 10.66 -14.23 11.46
N VAL A 84 11.42 -15.13 12.10
CA VAL A 84 11.11 -16.57 12.07
C VAL A 84 9.93 -16.82 13.01
N LEU A 85 8.78 -17.23 12.46
CA LEU A 85 7.68 -17.73 13.28
C LEU A 85 7.92 -19.22 13.56
N GLY A 86 8.09 -19.55 14.84
CA GLY A 86 8.35 -20.90 15.34
C GLY A 86 7.12 -21.81 15.34
#